data_AF-A0A6A6JWS4-F1
#
_entry.id   AF-A0A6A6JWS4-F1
#
_cell.length_a   1.000
_cell.length_b   1.000
_cell.length_c   1.000
_cell.angle_alpha   90.00
_cell.angle_beta   90.00
_cell.angle_gamma   90.00
#
_symmetry.space_group_name_H-M   'P 1'
#
loop_
_entity.id
_entity.type
_entity.pdbx_description
1 polymer ?
#
loop_
_entity_poly.entity_id
_entity_poly.type
_entity_poly.pdbx_seq_one_letter_code
_entity_poly.pdbx_strand_id
1 'polypeptide(L)'
;MSFQITPGRSSRVKNSRKSTASSLGLRRSTSSPSSSPRVRKTSSASRPTLSQGNTEELALDDTGAIVSLAVNFHFRDVRECVQHIRTAMFEDIPESGAGMNSTRIAEVLNFRKNLPPIVTVAHVDALSRSSTRTEREINELAQAGVLRRVILPHRGGGAADIGDGLALVEEWDKLVLSHPDLDEGVKSKYLSLIHGNPTSATISGDSFTAPELKTLMASGFLTTPTGGSSVSSLFASPGAGTLSGLSTAGSRHAAGSLAAVGGAQAAHHISGGRPSWKPGSSLYTFSLPNTGSHIKLVTDARNHFLSLLKKSKYKQAPLDVLRERWDGGVPGSDEQTRAKRVRGEFAGVLPGRTKKWKQFFGMKFEWILEECVGAGLVECFETGSVGLGVRLLAR
;
A
#
# COMPACT_ATOMS: atom_id res chain seq x y z
N MET A 1 -32.13 52.80 24.39
CA MET A 1 -32.95 51.99 23.46
C MET A 1 -32.25 50.67 23.26
N SER A 2 -32.86 49.61 23.81
CA SER A 2 -32.35 48.24 23.87
C SER A 2 -32.85 47.45 22.66
N PHE A 3 -31.95 46.86 21.87
CA PHE A 3 -32.31 45.94 20.79
C PHE A 3 -32.10 44.51 21.26
N GLN A 4 -33.23 43.81 21.47
CA GLN A 4 -33.30 42.36 21.66
C GLN A 4 -33.29 41.69 20.30
N ILE A 5 -32.42 40.69 20.10
CA ILE A 5 -32.38 39.85 18.90
C ILE A 5 -32.72 38.41 19.32
N THR A 6 -33.82 37.92 18.79
CA THR A 6 -34.38 36.58 19.02
C THR A 6 -33.70 35.55 18.10
N PRO A 7 -33.22 34.39 18.61
CA PRO A 7 -32.61 33.35 17.79
C PRO A 7 -33.64 32.44 17.09
N GLY A 8 -33.43 32.19 15.80
CA GLY A 8 -34.26 31.36 14.93
C GLY A 8 -34.07 29.85 15.13
N ARG A 9 -35.20 29.11 14.99
CA ARG A 9 -35.34 27.65 15.11
C ARG A 9 -34.56 26.88 14.04
N SER A 10 -33.82 25.84 14.46
CA SER A 10 -33.27 24.79 13.59
C SER A 10 -34.07 23.50 13.76
N SER A 11 -34.64 22.97 12.67
CA SER A 11 -35.41 21.72 12.65
C SER A 11 -34.50 20.52 12.35
N ARG A 12 -34.41 19.63 13.34
CA ARG A 12 -33.69 18.35 13.30
C ARG A 12 -34.66 17.24 12.91
N VAL A 13 -34.54 16.70 11.70
CA VAL A 13 -35.33 15.54 11.26
C VAL A 13 -34.57 14.25 11.59
N LYS A 14 -35.17 13.42 12.45
CA LYS A 14 -34.78 12.02 12.73
C LYS A 14 -35.77 11.11 12.01
N ASN A 15 -35.31 10.29 11.05
CA ASN A 15 -36.16 9.26 10.45
C ASN A 15 -36.05 7.95 11.23
N SER A 16 -37.18 7.54 11.79
CA SER A 16 -37.40 6.30 12.55
C SER A 16 -37.95 5.19 11.65
N ARG A 17 -37.71 3.94 12.07
CA ARG A 17 -38.02 2.68 11.42
C ARG A 17 -39.50 2.24 11.57
N LYS A 18 -39.91 1.37 10.63
CA LYS A 18 -41.00 0.36 10.62
C LYS A 18 -42.44 0.80 10.29
N SER A 19 -43.02 0.10 9.31
CA SER A 19 -44.46 -0.10 9.03
C SER A 19 -44.58 -1.50 8.39
N THR A 20 -45.16 -2.50 9.08
CA THR A 20 -46.57 -2.93 9.07
C THR A 20 -47.06 -3.49 7.73
N ALA A 21 -46.92 -4.80 7.55
CA ALA A 21 -47.61 -5.57 6.51
C ALA A 21 -48.11 -6.89 7.12
N SER A 22 -49.17 -6.79 7.92
CA SER A 22 -49.94 -7.93 8.42
C SER A 22 -51.38 -7.49 8.67
N SER A 23 -52.13 -7.30 7.59
CA SER A 23 -53.59 -7.36 7.58
C SER A 23 -54.07 -7.12 6.15
N LEU A 24 -54.55 -8.18 5.49
CA LEU A 24 -55.70 -8.21 4.58
C LEU A 24 -55.71 -9.59 3.94
N GLY A 25 -56.30 -10.54 4.66
CA GLY A 25 -56.57 -11.86 4.14
C GLY A 25 -57.64 -11.81 3.05
N LEU A 26 -57.34 -12.42 1.90
CA LEU A 26 -58.34 -12.85 0.95
C LEU A 26 -57.99 -14.26 0.49
N ARG A 27 -58.85 -15.20 0.92
CA ARG A 27 -58.93 -16.59 0.49
C ARG A 27 -59.45 -16.64 -0.95
N ARG A 28 -58.90 -17.51 -1.80
CA ARG A 28 -59.70 -18.15 -2.85
C ARG A 28 -59.14 -19.53 -3.20
N SER A 29 -59.97 -20.54 -2.94
CA SER A 29 -59.83 -21.93 -3.36
C SER A 29 -60.48 -22.09 -4.74
N THR A 30 -59.90 -22.89 -5.65
CA THR A 30 -60.64 -23.71 -6.65
C THR A 30 -59.73 -24.80 -7.25
N SER A 31 -60.00 -26.04 -6.82
CA SER A 31 -60.11 -27.32 -7.57
C SER A 31 -59.14 -27.72 -8.70
N SER A 32 -58.54 -28.90 -8.49
CA SER A 32 -57.97 -29.85 -9.47
C SER A 32 -59.05 -30.54 -10.36
N PRO A 33 -58.64 -31.37 -11.36
CA PRO A 33 -58.61 -32.82 -11.09
C PRO A 33 -57.50 -33.65 -11.80
N SER A 34 -57.14 -34.77 -11.13
CA SER A 34 -56.62 -36.12 -11.55
C SER A 34 -55.80 -36.29 -12.86
N SER A 35 -54.76 -37.14 -12.95
CA SER A 35 -54.66 -38.55 -12.55
C SER A 35 -53.20 -39.08 -12.58
N SER A 36 -52.92 -40.02 -11.68
CA SER A 36 -51.72 -40.87 -11.47
C SER A 36 -51.25 -41.67 -12.72
N PRO A 37 -50.03 -42.31 -12.79
CA PRO A 37 -49.36 -42.97 -11.68
C PRO A 37 -47.81 -42.90 -11.57
N ARG A 38 -47.40 -43.16 -10.33
CA ARG A 38 -46.10 -43.55 -9.81
C ARG A 38 -45.37 -44.55 -10.72
N VAL A 39 -44.28 -44.12 -11.35
CA VAL A 39 -43.27 -45.03 -11.91
C VAL A 39 -42.08 -45.07 -10.96
N ARG A 40 -41.92 -46.24 -10.33
CA ARG A 40 -40.76 -46.65 -9.55
C ARG A 40 -39.58 -46.78 -10.54
N LYS A 41 -38.68 -45.79 -10.58
CA LYS A 41 -37.41 -45.93 -11.31
C LYS A 41 -36.29 -46.34 -10.35
N THR A 42 -35.80 -47.52 -10.68
CA THR A 42 -34.59 -48.19 -10.24
C THR A 42 -33.38 -47.27 -10.20
N SER A 43 -32.51 -47.56 -9.24
CA SER A 43 -31.15 -47.06 -9.09
C SER A 43 -30.40 -47.03 -10.43
N SER A 44 -30.14 -45.83 -10.93
CA SER A 44 -29.05 -45.57 -11.87
C SER A 44 -28.10 -44.56 -11.23
N ALA A 45 -26.83 -44.95 -11.21
CA ALA A 45 -25.73 -44.23 -10.57
C ALA A 45 -25.72 -42.76 -10.97
N SER A 46 -25.98 -41.90 -9.99
CA SER A 46 -25.68 -40.47 -10.06
C SER A 46 -24.17 -40.28 -10.07
N ARG A 47 -23.67 -39.92 -11.26
CA ARG A 47 -22.41 -39.19 -11.49
C ARG A 47 -22.22 -38.14 -10.38
N PRO A 48 -21.07 -38.07 -9.70
CA PRO A 48 -20.92 -37.19 -8.55
C PRO A 48 -21.03 -35.74 -9.02
N THR A 49 -22.12 -35.11 -8.61
CA THR A 49 -22.20 -33.67 -8.42
C THR A 49 -20.99 -33.24 -7.60
N LEU A 50 -20.22 -32.28 -8.12
CA LEU A 50 -19.28 -31.47 -7.36
C LEU A 50 -20.05 -30.79 -6.23
N SER A 51 -20.26 -31.51 -5.13
CA SER A 51 -20.46 -30.92 -3.83
C SER A 51 -19.25 -30.02 -3.58
N GLN A 52 -19.52 -28.77 -3.19
CA GLN A 52 -18.59 -27.93 -2.46
C GLN A 52 -18.11 -28.72 -1.23
N GLY A 53 -17.12 -29.57 -1.44
CA GLY A 53 -16.40 -30.25 -0.41
C GLY A 53 -15.36 -29.28 0.11
N ASN A 54 -15.25 -29.20 1.43
CA ASN A 54 -13.98 -28.91 2.07
C ASN A 54 -12.92 -29.81 1.40
N THR A 55 -12.23 -29.30 0.37
CA THR A 55 -10.92 -29.81 0.03
C THR A 55 -10.13 -29.58 1.29
N GLU A 56 -9.83 -30.66 2.02
CA GLU A 56 -8.86 -30.59 3.10
C GLU A 56 -7.65 -29.87 2.51
N GLU A 57 -7.39 -28.64 2.96
CA GLU A 57 -6.29 -27.85 2.46
C GLU A 57 -5.04 -28.59 2.95
N LEU A 58 -4.54 -29.49 2.10
CA LEU A 58 -3.38 -30.33 2.37
C LEU A 58 -2.14 -29.43 2.37
N ALA A 59 -1.13 -29.82 3.15
CA ALA A 59 0.15 -29.15 3.07
C ALA A 59 0.70 -29.41 1.66
N LEU A 60 1.10 -28.33 0.99
CA LEU A 60 1.86 -28.44 -0.25
C LEU A 60 3.15 -29.20 0.04
N ASP A 61 3.43 -30.20 -0.78
CA ASP A 61 4.71 -30.89 -0.75
C ASP A 61 5.82 -29.86 -1.02
N ASP A 62 6.91 -29.92 -0.26
CA ASP A 62 8.07 -29.07 -0.46
C ASP A 62 9.21 -29.95 -0.98
N THR A 63 9.64 -29.70 -2.21
CA THR A 63 10.78 -30.41 -2.81
C THR A 63 12.12 -29.97 -2.23
N GLY A 64 12.14 -28.95 -1.38
CA GLY A 64 13.34 -28.33 -0.81
C GLY A 64 14.00 -27.31 -1.73
N ALA A 65 13.47 -27.10 -2.94
CA ALA A 65 13.97 -26.12 -3.89
C ALA A 65 13.31 -24.76 -3.68
N ILE A 66 14.08 -23.80 -3.16
CA ILE A 66 13.69 -22.39 -3.09
C ILE A 66 13.87 -21.78 -4.48
N VAL A 67 12.81 -21.18 -5.01
CA VAL A 67 12.80 -20.60 -6.35
C VAL A 67 13.06 -19.11 -6.27
N SER A 68 14.19 -18.67 -6.84
CA SER A 68 14.48 -17.25 -7.01
C SER A 68 13.62 -16.66 -8.13
N LEU A 69 12.97 -15.53 -7.87
CA LEU A 69 12.20 -14.80 -8.90
C LEU A 69 13.12 -14.19 -9.98
N ALA A 70 14.40 -14.00 -9.68
CA ALA A 70 15.41 -13.45 -10.57
C ALA A 70 15.79 -14.36 -11.76
N VAL A 71 15.34 -15.63 -11.78
CA VAL A 71 15.72 -16.59 -12.84
C VAL A 71 15.19 -16.14 -14.21
N ASN A 72 14.03 -15.49 -14.24
CA ASN A 72 13.39 -15.07 -15.49
C ASN A 72 13.86 -13.69 -15.97
N PHE A 73 14.64 -12.97 -15.16
CA PHE A 73 15.07 -11.61 -15.47
C PHE A 73 16.58 -11.55 -15.69
N HIS A 74 16.95 -10.89 -16.78
CA HIS A 74 18.34 -10.62 -17.15
C HIS A 74 18.52 -9.10 -17.28
N PHE A 75 18.40 -8.39 -16.16
CA PHE A 75 18.74 -6.98 -16.12
C PHE A 75 20.26 -6.82 -16.24
N ARG A 76 20.69 -5.90 -17.11
CA ARG A 76 22.12 -5.59 -17.26
C ARG A 76 22.64 -4.77 -16.09
N ASP A 77 21.81 -3.84 -15.63
CA ASP A 77 22.11 -2.92 -14.54
C ASP A 77 20.91 -2.71 -13.59
N VAL A 78 21.19 -2.17 -12.41
CA VAL A 78 20.16 -1.80 -11.42
C VAL A 78 19.21 -0.74 -11.97
N ARG A 79 19.67 0.12 -12.88
CA ARG A 79 18.83 1.15 -13.50
C ARG A 79 17.69 0.54 -14.32
N GLU A 80 17.99 -0.42 -15.20
CA GLU A 80 17.01 -1.17 -16.00
C GLU A 80 16.02 -1.91 -15.09
N CYS A 81 16.51 -2.49 -13.99
CA CYS A 81 15.66 -3.11 -12.97
C CYS A 81 14.70 -2.10 -12.32
N VAL A 82 15.19 -0.93 -11.87
CA VAL A 82 14.38 0.13 -11.26
C VAL A 82 13.32 0.64 -12.24
N GLN A 83 13.68 0.84 -13.51
CA GLN A 83 12.73 1.24 -14.56
C GLN A 83 11.66 0.17 -14.80
N HIS A 84 12.06 -1.11 -14.85
CA HIS A 84 11.13 -2.23 -14.98
C HIS A 84 10.14 -2.29 -13.82
N ILE A 85 10.62 -2.26 -12.57
CA ILE A 85 9.76 -2.32 -11.38
C ILE A 85 8.74 -1.18 -11.38
N ARG A 86 9.17 0.04 -11.73
CA ARG A 86 8.27 1.21 -11.80
C ARG A 86 7.18 1.04 -12.86
N THR A 87 7.56 0.59 -14.06
CA THR A 87 6.61 0.45 -15.19
C THR A 87 5.69 -0.76 -15.04
N ALA A 88 6.13 -1.80 -14.33
CA ALA A 88 5.37 -3.03 -14.12
C ALA A 88 4.38 -2.95 -12.94
N MET A 89 4.42 -1.90 -12.11
CA MET A 89 3.65 -1.80 -10.85
C MET A 89 2.15 -2.01 -11.00
N PHE A 90 1.56 -1.47 -12.08
CA PHE A 90 0.11 -1.45 -12.26
C PHE A 90 -0.33 -2.17 -13.52
N GLU A 91 -1.47 -2.84 -13.43
CA GLU A 91 -2.20 -3.38 -14.57
C GLU A 91 -2.92 -2.25 -15.34
N ASP A 92 -3.05 -2.43 -16.65
CA ASP A 92 -3.80 -1.53 -17.50
C ASP A 92 -5.28 -1.50 -17.12
N ILE A 93 -5.91 -0.34 -17.28
CA ILE A 93 -7.32 -0.16 -16.94
C ILE A 93 -8.16 -0.98 -17.93
N PRO A 94 -9.02 -1.91 -17.48
CA PRO A 94 -9.79 -2.73 -18.41
C PRO A 94 -10.73 -1.87 -19.25
N GLU A 95 -10.62 -2.01 -20.58
CA GLU A 95 -11.30 -1.15 -21.56
C GLU A 95 -12.83 -1.28 -21.56
N SER A 96 -13.37 -2.43 -21.16
CA SER A 96 -14.80 -2.73 -21.21
C SER A 96 -15.28 -3.59 -20.05
N GLY A 97 -16.46 -3.27 -19.51
CA GLY A 97 -17.11 -4.11 -18.50
C GLY A 97 -16.38 -4.18 -17.15
N ALA A 98 -15.48 -3.24 -16.86
CA ALA A 98 -14.75 -3.20 -15.58
C ALA A 98 -15.67 -2.91 -14.39
N GLY A 99 -16.84 -2.31 -14.60
CA GLY A 99 -17.71 -1.85 -13.50
C GLY A 99 -17.13 -0.66 -12.73
N MET A 100 -16.23 0.11 -13.36
CA MET A 100 -15.73 1.39 -12.86
C MET A 100 -16.45 2.53 -13.57
N ASN A 101 -16.86 3.56 -12.83
CA ASN A 101 -17.35 4.80 -13.41
C ASN A 101 -16.17 5.68 -13.88
N SER A 102 -16.46 6.68 -14.71
CA SER A 102 -15.45 7.62 -15.22
C SER A 102 -14.70 8.35 -14.10
N THR A 103 -15.39 8.71 -13.01
CA THR A 103 -14.74 9.36 -11.86
C THR A 103 -13.71 8.45 -11.21
N ARG A 104 -14.03 7.16 -11.03
CA ARG A 104 -13.08 6.19 -10.46
C ARG A 104 -11.89 5.94 -11.38
N ILE A 105 -12.10 5.90 -12.69
CA ILE A 105 -11.01 5.77 -13.66
C ILE A 105 -10.08 6.98 -13.56
N ALA A 106 -10.63 8.19 -13.50
CA ALA A 106 -9.85 9.42 -13.32
C ALA A 106 -9.09 9.45 -11.98
N GLU A 107 -9.72 9.01 -10.88
CA GLU A 107 -9.04 8.86 -9.58
C GLU A 107 -7.85 7.92 -9.67
N VAL A 108 -8.00 6.76 -10.33
CA VAL A 108 -6.92 5.78 -10.49
C VAL A 108 -5.78 6.35 -11.31
N LEU A 109 -6.08 6.98 -12.45
CA LEU A 109 -5.06 7.58 -13.32
C LEU A 109 -4.33 8.73 -12.63
N ASN A 110 -5.06 9.62 -11.94
CA ASN A 110 -4.46 10.73 -11.20
C ASN A 110 -3.61 10.24 -10.04
N PHE A 111 -4.09 9.24 -9.29
CA PHE A 111 -3.31 8.66 -8.20
C PHE A 111 -2.01 8.05 -8.73
N ARG A 112 -2.06 7.21 -9.78
CA ARG A 112 -0.87 6.60 -10.39
C ARG A 112 0.10 7.63 -10.93
N LYS A 113 -0.39 8.67 -11.60
CA LYS A 113 0.42 9.78 -12.14
C LYS A 113 1.15 10.55 -11.04
N ASN A 114 0.52 10.70 -9.87
CA ASN A 114 1.06 11.47 -8.76
C ASN A 114 1.94 10.64 -7.82
N LEU A 115 2.16 9.35 -8.08
CA LEU A 115 3.08 8.55 -7.28
C LEU A 115 4.53 8.98 -7.53
N PRO A 116 5.37 9.03 -6.48
CA PRO A 116 6.78 9.30 -6.65
C PRO A 116 7.45 8.16 -7.43
N PRO A 117 8.46 8.45 -8.26
CA PRO A 117 9.26 7.47 -9.00
C PRO A 117 10.29 6.80 -8.08
N ILE A 118 9.80 6.22 -6.97
CA ILE A 118 10.59 5.48 -5.99
C ILE A 118 10.31 3.99 -6.15
N VAL A 119 11.38 3.21 -6.03
CA VAL A 119 11.34 1.75 -5.93
C VAL A 119 12.05 1.34 -4.65
N THR A 120 11.54 0.36 -3.92
CA THR A 120 12.18 -0.12 -2.69
C THR A 120 13.38 -1.01 -3.01
N VAL A 121 14.40 -1.04 -2.15
CA VAL A 121 15.52 -1.99 -2.29
C VAL A 121 15.04 -3.45 -2.30
N ALA A 122 13.99 -3.77 -1.53
CA ALA A 122 13.37 -5.10 -1.50
C ALA A 122 13.01 -5.64 -2.90
N HIS A 123 12.26 -4.90 -3.73
CA HIS A 123 12.00 -5.30 -5.12
C HIS A 123 13.27 -5.58 -5.93
N VAL A 124 14.30 -4.73 -5.81
CA VAL A 124 15.54 -4.91 -6.56
C VAL A 124 16.25 -6.18 -6.11
N ASP A 125 16.26 -6.47 -4.81
CA ASP A 125 16.81 -7.71 -4.27
C ASP A 125 16.03 -8.95 -4.72
N ALA A 126 14.70 -8.87 -4.79
CA ALA A 126 13.86 -9.98 -5.25
C ALA A 126 14.14 -10.37 -6.70
N LEU A 127 14.45 -9.38 -7.53
CA LEU A 127 14.71 -9.54 -8.95
C LEU A 127 16.19 -9.72 -9.29
N SER A 128 17.08 -9.61 -8.30
CA SER A 128 18.51 -9.81 -8.47
C SER A 128 18.95 -11.22 -8.07
N ARG A 129 19.99 -11.71 -8.73
CA ARG A 129 20.64 -13.00 -8.43
C ARG A 129 21.55 -12.93 -7.21
N SER A 130 22.02 -11.73 -6.83
CA SER A 130 22.96 -11.55 -5.74
C SER A 130 22.77 -10.18 -5.08
N SER A 131 22.18 -10.16 -3.89
CA SER A 131 21.96 -8.94 -3.10
C SER A 131 23.27 -8.20 -2.82
N THR A 132 24.38 -8.92 -2.57
CA THR A 132 25.69 -8.29 -2.34
C THR A 132 26.23 -7.56 -3.57
N ARG A 133 25.98 -8.10 -4.77
CA ARG A 133 26.40 -7.44 -6.01
C ARG A 133 25.49 -6.24 -6.30
N THR A 134 24.18 -6.42 -6.12
CA THR A 134 23.19 -5.34 -6.23
C THR A 134 23.55 -4.16 -5.34
N GLU A 135 23.84 -4.39 -4.06
CA GLU A 135 24.12 -3.31 -3.13
C GLU A 135 25.44 -2.59 -3.48
N ARG A 136 26.46 -3.31 -3.99
CA ARG A 136 27.68 -2.67 -4.51
C ARG A 136 27.36 -1.77 -5.70
N GLU A 137 26.57 -2.26 -6.65
CA GLU A 137 26.17 -1.50 -7.83
C GLU A 137 25.28 -0.29 -7.48
N ILE A 138 24.35 -0.43 -6.53
CA ILE A 138 23.57 0.68 -5.98
C ILE A 138 24.48 1.76 -5.44
N ASN A 139 25.50 1.38 -4.65
CA ASN A 139 26.44 2.33 -4.07
C ASN A 139 27.33 3.01 -5.13
N GLU A 140 27.78 2.27 -6.14
CA GLU A 140 28.53 2.83 -7.28
C GLU A 140 27.68 3.83 -8.08
N LEU A 141 26.44 3.48 -8.41
CA LEU A 141 25.50 4.36 -9.11
C LEU A 141 25.08 5.57 -8.26
N ALA A 142 25.00 5.40 -6.94
CA ALA A 142 24.74 6.49 -6.02
C ALA A 142 25.93 7.46 -5.93
N GLN A 143 27.16 6.96 -5.91
CA GLN A 143 28.37 7.79 -5.95
C GLN A 143 28.51 8.52 -7.30
N ALA A 144 28.14 7.85 -8.40
CA ALA A 144 28.12 8.45 -9.73
C ALA A 144 26.98 9.47 -9.93
N GLY A 145 26.06 9.62 -8.97
CA GLY A 145 24.93 10.55 -9.06
C GLY A 145 23.84 10.12 -10.05
N VAL A 146 23.78 8.83 -10.39
CA VAL A 146 22.74 8.26 -11.28
C VAL A 146 21.51 7.83 -10.46
N LEU A 147 21.75 7.26 -9.28
CA LEU A 147 20.73 6.85 -8.32
C LEU A 147 20.84 7.67 -7.05
N ARG A 148 19.72 7.82 -6.33
CA ARG A 148 19.69 8.39 -4.99
C ARG A 148 18.90 7.49 -4.06
N ARG A 149 19.46 7.21 -2.87
CA ARG A 149 18.73 6.56 -1.78
C ARG A 149 17.80 7.57 -1.12
N VAL A 150 16.54 7.19 -0.97
CA VAL A 150 15.49 7.95 -0.29
C VAL A 150 15.15 7.23 1.00
N ILE A 151 15.33 7.92 2.13
CA ILE A 151 14.96 7.38 3.43
C ILE A 151 13.43 7.37 3.51
N LEU A 152 12.83 6.18 3.51
CA LEU A 152 11.40 6.04 3.76
C LEU A 152 11.22 5.91 5.28
N PRO A 153 10.50 6.83 5.94
CA PRO A 153 10.36 6.79 7.39
C PRO A 153 9.70 5.48 7.85
N HIS A 154 10.42 4.72 8.67
CA HIS A 154 9.97 3.47 9.28
C HIS A 154 8.68 3.69 10.08
N ARG A 155 7.58 3.08 9.65
CA ARG A 155 6.28 3.12 10.36
C ARG A 155 5.90 1.72 10.85
N GLY A 156 6.74 1.11 11.66
CA GLY A 156 6.48 -0.18 12.33
C GLY A 156 7.57 -1.21 12.08
N GLY A 157 7.44 -2.37 12.72
CA GLY A 157 8.32 -3.53 12.50
C GLY A 157 7.67 -4.58 11.59
N GLY A 158 8.50 -5.40 10.93
CA GLY A 158 8.04 -6.50 10.09
C GLY A 158 7.40 -6.02 8.78
N ALA A 159 6.16 -6.45 8.50
CA ALA A 159 5.48 -6.16 7.23
C ALA A 159 5.22 -4.67 6.94
N ALA A 160 5.23 -3.83 7.98
CA ALA A 160 5.07 -2.38 7.87
C ALA A 160 6.39 -1.64 7.65
N ASP A 161 7.52 -2.34 7.72
CA ASP A 161 8.83 -1.78 7.43
C ASP A 161 9.16 -1.96 5.95
N ILE A 162 9.20 -0.86 5.21
CA ILE A 162 9.46 -0.86 3.77
C ILE A 162 10.96 -0.78 3.47
N GLY A 163 11.78 -0.35 4.44
CA GLY A 163 13.20 -0.07 4.23
C GLY A 163 13.44 1.15 3.34
N ASP A 164 14.60 1.19 2.68
CA ASP A 164 15.01 2.32 1.84
C ASP A 164 14.38 2.28 0.45
N GLY A 165 14.16 3.48 -0.11
CA GLY A 165 13.78 3.69 -1.49
C GLY A 165 14.97 4.08 -2.37
N LEU A 166 14.85 3.83 -3.66
CA LEU A 166 15.75 4.23 -4.73
C LEU A 166 14.97 5.07 -5.72
N ALA A 167 15.55 6.19 -6.11
CA ALA A 167 15.03 7.05 -7.17
C ALA A 167 16.15 7.32 -8.19
N LEU A 168 15.78 7.29 -9.47
CA LEU A 168 16.68 7.74 -10.54
C LEU A 168 16.78 9.25 -10.51
N VAL A 169 18.00 9.78 -10.53
CA VAL A 169 18.24 11.22 -10.47
C VAL A 169 17.62 11.91 -11.69
N GLU A 170 17.69 11.30 -12.88
CA GLU A 170 17.04 11.84 -14.09
C GLU A 170 15.51 12.03 -13.95
N GLU A 171 14.83 11.17 -13.19
CA GLU A 171 13.39 11.29 -12.95
C GLU A 171 13.08 12.29 -11.84
N TRP A 172 13.98 12.40 -10.86
CA TRP A 172 13.93 13.43 -9.83
C TRP A 172 14.03 14.82 -10.44
N ASP A 173 15.01 15.01 -11.34
CA ASP A 173 15.26 16.28 -12.01
C ASP A 173 14.04 16.71 -12.83
N LYS A 174 13.47 15.77 -13.61
CA LYS A 174 12.23 16.00 -14.37
C LYS A 174 11.08 16.42 -13.46
N LEU A 175 10.94 15.82 -12.28
CA LEU A 175 9.90 16.19 -11.32
C LEU A 175 10.10 17.60 -10.75
N VAL A 176 11.32 17.98 -10.40
CA VAL A 176 11.63 19.32 -9.89
C VAL A 176 11.37 20.37 -10.97
N LEU A 177 11.86 20.12 -12.18
CA LEU A 177 11.73 21.05 -13.31
C LEU A 177 10.27 21.25 -13.74
N SER A 178 9.48 20.18 -13.75
CA SER A 178 8.05 20.21 -14.12
C SER A 178 7.13 20.73 -13.01
N HIS A 179 7.63 20.97 -11.78
CA HIS A 179 6.80 21.44 -10.68
C HIS A 179 6.37 22.91 -10.89
N PRO A 180 5.06 23.21 -10.89
CA PRO A 180 4.56 24.56 -11.21
C PRO A 180 4.79 25.57 -10.07
N ASP A 181 4.75 25.12 -8.81
CA ASP A 181 4.82 26.02 -7.65
C ASP A 181 6.25 26.38 -7.22
N LEU A 182 7.27 25.90 -7.93
CA LEU A 182 8.66 26.22 -7.66
C LEU A 182 9.16 27.29 -8.63
N ASP A 183 9.78 28.34 -8.07
CA ASP A 183 10.47 29.34 -8.87
C ASP A 183 11.75 28.76 -9.50
N GLU A 184 12.13 29.27 -10.67
CA GLU A 184 13.22 28.73 -11.47
C GLU A 184 14.59 28.85 -10.77
N GLY A 185 14.78 29.91 -9.98
CA GLY A 185 15.96 30.08 -9.13
C GLY A 185 16.04 29.00 -8.05
N VAL A 186 14.91 28.64 -7.43
CA VAL A 186 14.83 27.60 -6.40
C VAL A 186 15.06 26.22 -7.00
N LYS A 187 14.50 25.94 -8.18
CA LYS A 187 14.74 24.68 -8.91
C LYS A 187 16.23 24.50 -9.21
N SER A 188 16.86 25.49 -9.84
CA SER A 188 18.28 25.45 -10.21
C SER A 188 19.18 25.26 -8.99
N LYS A 189 18.89 25.97 -7.91
CA LYS A 189 19.62 25.88 -6.64
C LYS A 189 19.46 24.51 -5.97
N TYR A 190 18.25 23.97 -5.96
CA TYR A 190 17.96 22.65 -5.41
C TYR A 190 18.65 21.52 -6.18
N LEU A 191 18.59 21.54 -7.51
CA LEU A 191 19.28 20.57 -8.35
C LEU A 191 20.80 20.66 -8.17
N SER A 192 21.36 21.87 -8.15
CA SER A 192 22.79 22.06 -7.91
C SER A 192 23.25 21.43 -6.59
N LEU A 193 22.44 21.55 -5.52
CA LEU A 193 22.72 20.94 -4.23
C LEU A 193 22.60 19.42 -4.25
N ILE A 194 21.60 18.87 -4.95
CA ILE A 194 21.40 17.42 -5.12
C ILE A 194 22.56 16.79 -5.89
N HIS A 195 22.98 17.38 -7.00
CA HIS A 195 24.07 16.88 -7.83
C HIS A 195 25.44 17.08 -7.17
N GLY A 196 25.63 18.17 -6.43
CA GLY A 196 26.86 18.41 -5.66
C GLY A 196 27.02 17.46 -4.46
N ASN A 197 25.92 16.86 -3.98
CA ASN A 197 25.92 15.94 -2.84
C ASN A 197 25.10 14.68 -3.16
N PRO A 198 25.60 13.79 -4.03
CA PRO A 198 24.81 12.67 -4.56
C PRO A 198 24.46 11.62 -3.50
N THR A 199 25.33 11.40 -2.51
CA THR A 199 25.13 10.41 -1.43
C THR A 199 24.48 10.98 -0.17
N SER A 200 24.40 12.31 -0.03
CA SER A 200 23.86 12.92 1.20
C SER A 200 22.33 12.84 1.23
N ALA A 201 21.75 12.17 2.21
CA ALA A 201 20.30 12.18 2.40
C ALA A 201 19.77 13.52 2.95
N THR A 202 20.66 14.36 3.49
CA THR A 202 20.29 15.55 4.26
C THR A 202 21.03 16.81 3.80
N ILE A 203 20.47 17.98 4.14
CA ILE A 203 21.05 19.30 3.88
C ILE A 203 20.99 20.19 5.11
N SER A 204 21.93 21.13 5.19
CA SER A 204 21.86 22.25 6.12
C SER A 204 20.73 23.20 5.71
N GLY A 205 20.02 23.72 6.70
CA GLY A 205 19.02 24.77 6.54
C GLY A 205 19.61 26.08 6.03
N ASP A 206 20.89 26.31 6.25
CA ASP A 206 21.58 27.53 5.82
C ASP A 206 21.75 27.59 4.29
N SER A 207 21.58 26.47 3.60
CA SER A 207 21.66 26.38 2.14
C SER A 207 20.51 27.11 1.44
N PHE A 208 19.38 27.33 2.10
CA PHE A 208 18.18 27.94 1.52
C PHE A 208 17.65 29.07 2.40
N THR A 209 16.98 30.04 1.78
CA THR A 209 16.28 31.07 2.56
C THR A 209 15.03 30.46 3.23
N ALA A 210 14.57 31.04 4.34
CA ALA A 210 13.35 30.59 5.02
C ALA A 210 12.11 30.45 4.10
N PRO A 211 11.81 31.39 3.16
CA PRO A 211 10.71 31.18 2.21
C PRO A 211 10.99 30.04 1.22
N GLU A 212 12.22 29.87 0.72
CA GLU A 212 12.60 28.75 -0.15
C GLU A 212 12.37 27.40 0.53
N LEU A 213 12.82 27.26 1.79
CA LEU A 213 12.61 26.06 2.59
C LEU A 213 11.12 25.76 2.76
N LYS A 214 10.31 26.79 3.05
CA LYS A 214 8.86 26.62 3.20
C LYS A 214 8.23 26.11 1.90
N THR A 215 8.62 26.64 0.75
CA THR A 215 8.10 26.21 -0.55
C THR A 215 8.56 24.78 -0.90
N LEU A 216 9.83 24.44 -0.65
CA LEU A 216 10.37 23.09 -0.87
C LEU A 216 9.72 22.05 0.06
N MET A 217 9.42 22.41 1.30
CA MET A 217 8.67 21.55 2.21
C MET A 217 7.20 21.40 1.80
N ALA A 218 6.54 22.49 1.39
CA ALA A 218 5.14 22.45 0.96
C ALA A 218 4.93 21.63 -0.32
N SER A 219 5.90 21.68 -1.25
CA SER A 219 5.94 20.86 -2.46
C SER A 219 6.38 19.42 -2.19
N GLY A 220 6.91 19.11 -1.00
CA GLY A 220 7.31 17.76 -0.60
C GLY A 220 8.70 17.33 -1.06
N PHE A 221 9.54 18.26 -1.54
CA PHE A 221 10.93 18.01 -1.91
C PHE A 221 11.91 18.00 -0.73
N LEU A 222 11.48 18.56 0.40
CA LEU A 222 12.17 18.51 1.68
C LEU A 222 11.21 18.10 2.79
N THR A 223 11.76 17.37 3.76
CA THR A 223 11.08 17.08 5.02
C THR A 223 11.99 17.45 6.19
N THR A 224 11.40 17.87 7.30
CA THR A 224 12.14 17.91 8.55
C THR A 224 12.39 16.48 9.02
N PRO A 225 13.60 16.17 9.50
CA PRO A 225 13.88 14.86 10.05
C PRO A 225 12.95 14.64 11.25
N THR A 226 11.96 13.76 11.09
CA THR A 226 11.30 13.15 12.25
C THR A 226 12.37 12.29 12.90
N GLY A 227 12.79 12.60 14.13
CA GLY A 227 13.88 11.93 14.85
C GLY A 227 13.89 10.42 14.60
N GLY A 228 14.65 10.00 13.58
CA GLY A 228 14.97 8.63 13.34
C GLY A 228 15.86 8.21 14.49
N SER A 229 15.56 7.07 15.08
CA SER A 229 16.37 6.46 16.12
C SER A 229 17.77 6.17 15.56
N SER A 230 18.63 7.18 15.54
CA SER A 230 20.07 7.01 15.43
C SER A 230 20.50 6.17 16.62
N VAL A 231 21.41 5.22 16.40
CA VAL A 231 21.96 4.30 17.43
C VAL A 231 22.55 5.02 18.66
N SER A 232 22.67 6.35 18.62
CA SER A 232 22.95 7.21 19.79
C SER A 232 21.77 7.37 20.76
N SER A 233 20.55 6.95 20.40
CA SER A 233 19.36 6.96 21.26
C SER A 233 19.32 5.82 22.29
N LEU A 234 20.25 4.85 22.21
CA LEU A 234 20.37 3.77 23.19
C LEU A 234 20.75 4.27 24.60
N PHE A 235 21.21 5.52 24.72
CA PHE A 235 21.45 6.20 26.00
C PHE A 235 20.36 7.21 26.38
N ALA A 236 19.31 7.37 25.57
CA ALA A 236 18.18 8.21 25.92
C ALA A 236 17.17 7.39 26.74
N SER A 237 16.91 7.85 27.97
CA SER A 237 15.97 7.26 28.91
C SER A 237 14.62 6.89 28.24
N PRO A 238 13.99 5.75 28.57
CA PRO A 238 12.77 5.30 27.91
C PRO A 238 11.67 6.36 27.96
N GLY A 239 11.33 6.94 26.80
CA GLY A 239 10.27 7.96 26.68
C GLY A 239 10.57 9.13 25.73
N ALA A 240 11.78 9.24 25.20
CA ALA A 240 12.25 10.47 24.55
C ALA A 240 11.84 10.69 23.06
N GLY A 241 11.14 9.78 22.38
CA GLY A 241 11.07 9.85 20.91
C GLY A 241 9.75 9.56 20.19
N THR A 242 8.66 9.24 20.87
CA THR A 242 7.45 8.75 20.18
C THR A 242 6.18 9.45 20.67
N LEU A 243 5.33 9.87 19.72
CA LEU A 243 3.97 10.41 19.96
C LEU A 243 3.09 9.50 20.84
N SER A 244 3.45 8.22 20.99
CA SER A 244 2.85 7.26 21.93
C SER A 244 3.05 7.60 23.41
N GLY A 245 4.06 8.42 23.74
CA GLY A 245 4.32 8.90 25.09
C GLY A 245 3.32 9.97 25.54
N LEU A 246 2.83 10.81 24.61
CA LEU A 246 1.86 11.87 24.90
C LEU A 246 0.48 11.31 25.28
N SER A 247 0.05 10.22 24.66
CA SER A 247 -1.26 9.59 24.94
C SER A 247 -1.32 8.87 26.29
N THR A 248 -0.17 8.50 26.87
CA THR A 248 -0.06 7.82 28.16
C THR A 248 0.47 8.71 29.29
N ALA A 249 0.98 9.90 28.96
CA ALA A 249 1.50 10.86 29.92
C ALA A 249 0.44 11.31 30.94
N GLY A 250 -0.77 11.60 30.48
CA GLY A 250 -1.87 12.08 31.32
C GLY A 250 -2.49 11.02 32.25
N SER A 251 -2.28 9.73 31.98
CA SER A 251 -2.80 8.64 32.81
C SER A 251 -1.81 8.14 33.86
N ARG A 252 -0.51 8.40 33.69
CA ARG A 252 0.57 7.86 34.55
C ARG A 252 1.17 8.87 35.51
N HIS A 253 0.91 10.16 35.33
CA HIS A 253 1.50 11.22 36.13
C HIS A 253 0.43 12.06 36.82
N ALA A 254 0.74 12.53 38.04
CA ALA A 254 -0.18 13.35 38.83
C ALA A 254 -0.62 14.60 38.05
N ALA A 255 -1.92 14.90 38.10
CA ALA A 255 -2.51 16.09 37.47
C ALA A 255 -1.79 17.35 37.97
N GLY A 256 -1.30 18.17 37.03
CA GLY A 256 -0.52 19.38 37.32
C GLY A 256 1.01 19.21 37.25
N SER A 257 1.53 17.99 37.04
CA SER A 257 2.97 17.77 36.82
C SER A 257 3.38 17.99 35.36
N LEU A 258 4.61 18.47 35.15
CA LEU A 258 5.19 18.72 33.81
C LEU A 258 5.26 17.43 32.96
N ALA A 259 5.33 16.27 33.62
CA ALA A 259 5.25 14.95 33.00
C ALA A 259 3.84 14.56 32.55
N ALA A 260 2.78 15.08 33.19
CA ALA A 260 1.39 14.81 32.79
C ALA A 260 1.00 15.47 31.46
N VAL A 261 1.77 16.46 31.00
CA VAL A 261 1.58 17.17 29.71
C VAL A 261 2.55 16.66 28.63
N GLY A 262 3.32 15.60 28.90
CA GLY A 262 4.29 15.01 27.96
C GLY A 262 5.76 15.38 28.20
N GLY A 263 6.08 15.95 29.37
CA GLY A 263 7.46 16.22 29.80
C GLY A 263 8.10 17.45 29.13
N ALA A 264 9.37 17.69 29.42
CA ALA A 264 10.14 18.85 28.90
C ALA A 264 10.19 18.93 27.37
N GLN A 265 9.86 17.82 26.68
CA GLN A 265 9.85 17.71 25.23
C GLN A 265 8.44 17.91 24.61
N ALA A 266 7.37 17.97 25.41
CA ALA A 266 6.03 18.32 24.92
C ALA A 266 5.95 19.72 24.32
N ALA A 267 6.85 20.62 24.75
CA ALA A 267 6.98 21.96 24.20
C ALA A 267 7.43 21.97 22.73
N HIS A 268 7.96 20.87 22.19
CA HIS A 268 8.30 20.77 20.76
C HIS A 268 7.08 20.55 19.85
N HIS A 269 5.93 20.17 20.41
CA HIS A 269 4.71 19.89 19.65
C HIS A 269 3.57 20.90 19.88
N ILE A 270 3.73 21.89 20.77
CA ILE A 270 2.75 22.95 21.01
C ILE A 270 3.21 24.21 20.27
N SER A 271 2.50 24.57 19.19
CA SER A 271 2.72 25.85 18.51
C SER A 271 2.26 26.99 19.42
N GLY A 272 3.18 27.62 20.16
CA GLY A 272 2.84 28.79 20.96
C GLY A 272 3.83 29.25 22.02
N GLY A 273 4.89 28.50 22.33
CA GLY A 273 5.90 28.92 23.31
C GLY A 273 7.30 28.86 22.71
N ARG A 274 8.00 30.01 22.66
CA ARG A 274 9.38 30.10 22.15
C ARG A 274 10.31 29.17 22.94
N PRO A 275 10.96 28.18 22.32
CA PRO A 275 12.17 27.62 22.89
C PRO A 275 13.34 28.47 22.39
N SER A 276 14.13 29.00 23.33
CA SER A 276 15.44 29.59 23.00
C SER A 276 16.35 28.46 22.52
N TRP A 277 16.32 28.19 21.22
CA TRP A 277 17.36 27.43 20.53
C TRP A 277 18.43 28.44 20.16
N LYS A 278 19.67 28.19 20.58
CA LYS A 278 20.81 28.74 19.84
C LYS A 278 20.64 28.27 18.37
N PRO A 279 20.85 29.13 17.36
CA PRO A 279 20.63 28.80 15.95
C PRO A 279 21.78 27.88 15.48
N GLY A 280 21.72 26.60 15.85
CA GLY A 280 22.50 25.55 15.22
C GLY A 280 21.66 24.99 14.08
N SER A 281 22.14 25.20 12.84
CA SER A 281 21.65 24.68 11.56
C SER A 281 20.53 23.62 11.66
N SER A 282 19.32 23.98 11.24
CA SER A 282 18.24 23.01 11.08
C SER A 282 18.56 22.07 9.92
N LEU A 283 18.71 20.77 10.20
CA LEU A 283 18.93 19.77 9.16
C LEU A 283 17.60 19.43 8.46
N TYR A 284 17.60 19.29 7.14
CA TYR A 284 16.45 18.82 6.35
C TYR A 284 16.81 17.55 5.58
N THR A 285 15.82 16.71 5.28
CA THR A 285 16.00 15.47 4.51
C THR A 285 15.39 15.63 3.12
N PHE A 286 16.10 15.20 2.08
CA PHE A 286 15.56 15.15 0.73
C PHE A 286 14.41 14.14 0.63
N SER A 287 13.32 14.53 0.01
CA SER A 287 12.16 13.68 -0.22
C SER A 287 11.57 13.93 -1.60
N LEU A 288 10.72 13.01 -2.06
CA LEU A 288 9.90 13.23 -3.24
C LEU A 288 8.45 13.54 -2.84
N PRO A 289 7.73 14.35 -3.63
CA PRO A 289 6.31 14.58 -3.43
C PRO A 289 5.53 13.26 -3.34
N ASN A 290 4.49 13.20 -2.50
CA ASN A 290 3.63 12.02 -2.33
C ASN A 290 4.32 10.73 -1.84
N THR A 291 5.55 10.80 -1.31
CA THR A 291 6.24 9.65 -0.68
C THR A 291 5.38 8.94 0.37
N GLY A 292 4.64 9.69 1.19
CA GLY A 292 3.73 9.09 2.19
C GLY A 292 2.60 8.25 1.59
N SER A 293 2.05 8.65 0.43
CA SER A 293 1.01 7.91 -0.29
C SER A 293 1.55 6.60 -0.86
N HIS A 294 2.79 6.62 -1.39
CA HIS A 294 3.48 5.42 -1.86
C HIS A 294 3.74 4.43 -0.72
N ILE A 295 4.32 4.91 0.40
CA ILE A 295 4.57 4.09 1.60
C ILE A 295 3.28 3.44 2.08
N LYS A 296 2.18 4.21 2.17
CA LYS A 296 0.88 3.68 2.58
C LYS A 296 0.37 2.61 1.63
N LEU A 297 0.41 2.86 0.32
CA LEU A 297 -0.04 1.91 -0.69
C LEU A 297 0.69 0.57 -0.57
N VAL A 298 2.02 0.61 -0.49
CA VAL A 298 2.86 -0.59 -0.40
C VAL A 298 2.63 -1.32 0.93
N THR A 299 2.55 -0.59 2.04
CA THR A 299 2.25 -1.17 3.36
C THR A 299 0.89 -1.88 3.37
N ASP A 300 -0.16 -1.22 2.88
CA ASP A 300 -1.51 -1.78 2.84
C ASP A 300 -1.59 -2.99 1.89
N ALA A 301 -0.85 -2.94 0.78
CA ALA A 301 -0.72 -4.04 -0.17
C ALA A 301 -0.01 -5.26 0.44
N ARG A 302 1.15 -5.07 1.09
CA ARG A 302 1.90 -6.12 1.79
C ARG A 302 1.01 -6.76 2.85
N ASN A 303 0.38 -5.96 3.70
CA ASN A 303 -0.52 -6.45 4.74
C ASN A 303 -1.68 -7.26 4.17
N HIS A 304 -2.26 -6.82 3.05
CA HIS A 304 -3.29 -7.59 2.37
C HIS A 304 -2.77 -8.92 1.83
N PHE A 305 -1.64 -8.92 1.13
CA PHE A 305 -1.01 -10.11 0.58
C PHE A 305 -0.74 -11.15 1.69
N LEU A 306 -0.08 -10.74 2.77
CA LEU A 306 0.18 -11.62 3.91
C LEU A 306 -1.11 -12.11 4.59
N SER A 307 -2.17 -11.30 4.58
CA SER A 307 -3.47 -11.74 5.11
C SER A 307 -4.12 -12.85 4.27
N LEU A 308 -3.81 -12.96 2.98
CA LEU A 308 -4.30 -14.05 2.12
C LEU A 308 -3.63 -15.38 2.49
N LEU A 309 -2.33 -15.35 2.80
CA LEU A 309 -1.57 -16.50 3.28
C LEU A 309 -1.97 -16.88 4.70
N LYS A 310 -2.14 -15.91 5.62
CA LYS A 310 -2.55 -16.19 7.01
C LYS A 310 -3.92 -16.88 7.14
N LYS A 311 -4.75 -16.82 6.09
CA LYS A 311 -6.04 -17.51 6.04
C LYS A 311 -5.92 -19.00 5.68
N SER A 312 -4.82 -19.43 5.04
CA SER A 312 -4.61 -20.85 4.78
C SER A 312 -4.09 -21.54 6.03
N LYS A 313 -4.48 -22.81 6.21
CA LYS A 313 -4.16 -23.61 7.40
C LYS A 313 -2.64 -23.67 7.67
N TYR A 314 -1.85 -23.79 6.62
CA TYR A 314 -0.40 -23.93 6.69
C TYR A 314 0.36 -22.64 6.37
N LYS A 315 -0.32 -21.50 6.25
CA LYS A 315 0.28 -20.21 5.86
C LYS A 315 1.05 -20.26 4.53
N GLN A 316 0.65 -21.19 3.66
CA GLN A 316 1.17 -21.38 2.32
C GLN A 316 0.02 -21.58 1.34
N ALA A 317 0.23 -21.29 0.06
CA ALA A 317 -0.74 -21.54 -0.99
C ALA A 317 -0.04 -21.62 -2.36
N PRO A 318 -0.62 -22.34 -3.34
CA PRO A 318 -0.15 -22.29 -4.72
C PRO A 318 -0.22 -20.87 -5.27
N LEU A 319 0.73 -20.51 -6.14
CA LEU A 319 0.86 -19.18 -6.72
C LEU A 319 -0.41 -18.75 -7.46
N ASP A 320 -0.99 -19.65 -8.26
CA ASP A 320 -2.22 -19.36 -9.03
C ASP A 320 -3.43 -19.08 -8.12
N VAL A 321 -3.55 -19.82 -7.02
CA VAL A 321 -4.61 -19.60 -6.03
C VAL A 321 -4.45 -18.25 -5.33
N LEU A 322 -3.21 -17.86 -5.01
CA LEU A 322 -2.94 -16.54 -4.42
C LEU A 322 -3.22 -15.41 -5.40
N ARG A 323 -2.87 -15.59 -6.67
CA ARG A 323 -3.18 -14.65 -7.75
C ARG A 323 -4.68 -14.45 -7.88
N GLU A 324 -5.46 -15.53 -7.94
CA GLU A 324 -6.92 -15.47 -8.01
C GLU A 324 -7.53 -14.74 -6.79
N ARG A 325 -7.02 -15.03 -5.58
CA ARG A 325 -7.43 -14.35 -4.34
C ARG A 325 -7.05 -12.88 -4.34
N TRP A 326 -5.91 -12.48 -4.90
CA TRP A 326 -5.47 -11.10 -5.03
C TRP A 326 -6.35 -10.32 -6.02
N ASP A 327 -6.62 -10.91 -7.18
CA ASP A 327 -7.48 -10.33 -8.20
C ASP A 327 -8.95 -10.28 -7.75
N GLY A 328 -9.33 -11.07 -6.76
CA GLY A 328 -10.63 -11.01 -6.10
C GLY A 328 -11.70 -11.84 -6.80
N GLY A 329 -11.31 -12.95 -7.43
CA GLY A 329 -12.23 -13.86 -8.13
C GLY A 329 -12.89 -13.22 -9.35
N VAL A 330 -12.13 -12.39 -10.07
CA VAL A 330 -12.56 -11.86 -11.37
C VAL A 330 -12.58 -13.04 -12.34
N PRO A 331 -13.72 -13.34 -12.97
CA PRO A 331 -13.80 -14.46 -13.88
C PRO A 331 -13.00 -14.13 -15.16
N GLY A 332 -12.30 -15.13 -15.70
CA GLY A 332 -11.51 -14.98 -16.92
C GLY A 332 -12.34 -14.48 -18.10
N SER A 333 -11.65 -14.01 -19.16
CA SER A 333 -12.26 -13.54 -20.41
C SER A 333 -12.81 -14.67 -21.28
N ASP A 334 -13.28 -15.75 -20.68
CA ASP A 334 -13.80 -16.91 -21.39
C ASP A 334 -15.14 -16.57 -22.05
N GLU A 335 -15.35 -17.11 -23.26
CA GLU A 335 -16.59 -16.92 -24.01
C GLU A 335 -17.82 -17.37 -23.20
N GLN A 336 -17.66 -18.39 -22.35
CA GLN A 336 -18.71 -18.86 -21.44
C GLN A 336 -19.05 -17.84 -20.34
N THR A 337 -18.05 -17.18 -19.75
CA THR A 337 -18.24 -16.12 -18.76
C THR A 337 -18.88 -14.89 -19.40
N ARG A 338 -18.45 -14.55 -20.61
CA ARG A 338 -19.05 -13.46 -21.40
C ARG A 338 -20.50 -13.75 -21.74
N ALA A 339 -20.82 -14.97 -22.16
CA ALA A 339 -22.18 -15.42 -22.44
C ALA A 339 -23.07 -15.40 -21.17
N LYS A 340 -22.55 -15.81 -20.01
CA LYS A 340 -23.27 -15.70 -18.72
C LYS A 340 -23.57 -14.25 -18.36
N ARG A 341 -22.60 -13.35 -18.55
CA ARG A 341 -22.77 -11.91 -18.29
C ARG A 341 -23.82 -11.27 -19.21
N VAL A 342 -23.83 -11.63 -20.49
CA VAL A 342 -24.85 -11.15 -21.46
C VAL A 342 -26.25 -11.65 -21.10
N ARG A 343 -26.36 -12.86 -20.51
CA ARG A 343 -27.63 -13.42 -20.01
C ARG A 343 -28.08 -12.85 -18.66
N GLY A 344 -27.30 -11.98 -18.03
CA GLY A 344 -27.60 -11.44 -16.69
C GLY A 344 -27.36 -12.42 -15.55
N GLU A 345 -26.69 -13.55 -15.80
CA GLU A 345 -26.30 -14.52 -14.78
C GLU A 345 -25.06 -14.04 -14.01
N PHE A 346 -24.92 -14.45 -12.75
CA PHE A 346 -23.74 -14.12 -11.94
C PHE A 346 -22.48 -14.73 -12.57
N ALA A 347 -21.72 -13.90 -13.28
CA ALA A 347 -20.49 -14.31 -13.94
C ALA A 347 -19.26 -14.19 -13.03
N GLY A 348 -19.35 -13.50 -11.89
CA GLY A 348 -18.25 -13.23 -10.96
C GLY A 348 -18.16 -11.75 -10.56
N VAL A 349 -17.12 -11.38 -9.80
CA VAL A 349 -16.94 -9.99 -9.35
C VAL A 349 -16.37 -9.15 -10.49
N LEU A 350 -16.96 -7.99 -10.77
CA LEU A 350 -16.42 -7.05 -11.75
C LEU A 350 -15.07 -6.48 -11.28
N PRO A 351 -14.07 -6.33 -12.17
CA PRO A 351 -12.73 -5.84 -11.80
C PRO A 351 -12.74 -4.61 -10.90
N GLY A 352 -13.52 -3.59 -11.25
CA GLY A 352 -13.68 -2.33 -10.52
C GLY A 352 -14.29 -2.46 -9.12
N ARG A 353 -14.92 -3.60 -8.81
CA ARG A 353 -15.47 -3.87 -7.48
C ARG A 353 -14.48 -4.55 -6.54
N THR A 354 -13.38 -5.09 -7.07
CA THR A 354 -12.34 -5.82 -6.32
C THR A 354 -11.52 -4.89 -5.43
N LYS A 355 -10.82 -5.48 -4.46
CA LYS A 355 -9.89 -4.75 -3.59
C LYS A 355 -8.68 -4.23 -4.37
N LYS A 356 -8.18 -5.02 -5.34
CA LYS A 356 -7.11 -4.65 -6.28
C LYS A 356 -7.36 -3.29 -6.91
N TRP A 357 -8.54 -3.07 -7.48
CA TRP A 357 -8.88 -1.80 -8.15
C TRP A 357 -9.33 -0.69 -7.19
N LYS A 358 -10.02 -1.02 -6.09
CA LYS A 358 -10.53 -0.03 -5.13
C LYS A 358 -9.50 0.52 -4.16
N GLN A 359 -8.56 -0.30 -3.70
CA GLN A 359 -7.62 0.08 -2.66
C GLN A 359 -6.18 0.12 -3.18
N PHE A 360 -5.84 -0.79 -4.10
CA PHE A 360 -4.48 -0.89 -4.63
C PHE A 360 -4.34 -0.35 -6.04
N PHE A 361 -5.35 0.36 -6.53
CA PHE A 361 -5.32 1.07 -7.82
C PHE A 361 -4.86 0.20 -8.99
N GLY A 362 -5.19 -1.09 -8.98
CA GLY A 362 -4.81 -2.03 -10.05
C GLY A 362 -3.38 -2.57 -9.94
N MET A 363 -2.75 -2.54 -8.76
CA MET A 363 -1.41 -3.10 -8.53
C MET A 363 -1.35 -4.58 -8.95
N LYS A 364 -0.32 -4.94 -9.73
CA LYS A 364 -0.12 -6.32 -10.21
C LYS A 364 0.21 -7.27 -9.07
N PHE A 365 -0.18 -8.54 -9.23
CA PHE A 365 0.10 -9.58 -8.25
C PHE A 365 1.60 -9.88 -8.17
N GLU A 366 2.27 -9.98 -9.31
CA GLU A 366 3.70 -10.23 -9.43
C GLU A 366 4.50 -9.17 -8.68
N TRP A 367 4.15 -7.90 -8.89
CA TRP A 367 4.81 -6.78 -8.25
C TRP A 367 4.77 -6.87 -6.72
N ILE A 368 3.59 -7.13 -6.13
CA ILE A 368 3.50 -7.26 -4.68
C ILE A 368 4.14 -8.55 -4.13
N LEU A 369 4.19 -9.61 -4.94
CA LEU A 369 4.89 -10.85 -4.60
C LEU A 369 6.41 -10.60 -4.55
N GLU A 370 6.97 -9.96 -5.57
CA GLU A 370 8.38 -9.54 -5.64
C GLU A 370 8.75 -8.72 -4.41
N GLU A 371 7.94 -7.73 -4.07
CA GLU A 371 8.13 -6.92 -2.87
C GLU A 371 8.21 -7.74 -1.58
N CYS A 372 7.27 -8.68 -1.40
CA CYS A 372 7.20 -9.49 -0.18
C CYS A 372 8.35 -10.51 -0.10
N VAL A 373 8.79 -11.04 -1.25
CA VAL A 373 9.95 -11.94 -1.34
C VAL A 373 11.23 -11.18 -1.01
N GLY A 374 11.44 -10.03 -1.63
CA GLY A 374 12.61 -9.18 -1.39
C GLY A 374 12.71 -8.64 0.03
N ALA A 375 11.58 -8.36 0.66
CA ALA A 375 11.52 -7.97 2.06
C ALA A 375 11.73 -9.15 3.03
N GLY A 376 11.85 -10.39 2.52
CA GLY A 376 11.96 -11.60 3.33
C GLY A 376 10.73 -11.89 4.18
N LEU A 377 9.55 -11.49 3.71
CA LEU A 377 8.26 -11.76 4.37
C LEU A 377 7.66 -13.09 3.91
N VAL A 378 7.98 -13.51 2.69
CA VAL A 378 7.55 -14.78 2.09
C VAL A 378 8.68 -15.38 1.27
N GLU A 379 8.57 -16.66 0.96
CA GLU A 379 9.44 -17.34 0.02
C GLU A 379 8.65 -18.18 -0.97
N CYS A 380 9.19 -18.33 -2.18
CA CYS A 380 8.66 -19.17 -3.24
C CYS A 380 9.41 -20.51 -3.25
N PHE A 381 8.68 -21.62 -3.37
CA PHE A 381 9.24 -22.97 -3.38
C PHE A 381 8.53 -23.84 -4.42
N GLU A 382 9.19 -24.89 -4.89
CA GLU A 382 8.61 -25.82 -5.86
C GLU A 382 7.85 -26.96 -5.17
N THR A 383 6.61 -27.19 -5.58
CA THR A 383 5.71 -28.17 -4.94
C THR A 383 5.68 -29.54 -5.61
N GLY A 384 6.35 -29.71 -6.75
CA GLY A 384 6.40 -30.94 -7.55
C GLY A 384 5.08 -31.37 -8.22
N SER A 385 3.92 -30.90 -7.74
CA SER A 385 2.59 -31.31 -8.21
C SER A 385 1.73 -30.17 -8.74
N VAL A 386 1.73 -29.02 -8.05
CA VAL A 386 0.85 -27.86 -8.37
C VAL A 386 1.64 -26.61 -8.77
N GLY A 387 2.92 -26.79 -9.14
CA GLY A 387 3.81 -25.72 -9.56
C GLY A 387 4.44 -24.96 -8.39
N LEU A 388 4.50 -23.63 -8.48
CA LEU A 388 5.10 -22.78 -7.46
C LEU A 388 4.18 -22.59 -6.26
N GLY A 389 4.70 -22.88 -5.08
CA GLY A 389 4.09 -22.54 -3.80
C GLY A 389 4.70 -21.26 -3.23
N VAL A 390 3.92 -20.52 -2.46
CA VAL A 390 4.40 -19.38 -1.66
C VAL A 390 4.05 -19.64 -0.21
N ARG A 391 5.01 -19.44 0.70
CA ARG A 391 4.79 -19.57 2.15
C ARG A 391 5.26 -18.35 2.93
N LEU A 392 4.60 -18.10 4.05
CA LEU A 392 4.96 -17.04 4.98
C LEU A 392 6.23 -17.40 5.74
N LEU A 393 7.20 -16.48 5.77
CA LEU A 393 8.36 -16.59 6.65
C LEU A 393 7.97 -16.04 8.04
N ALA A 394 8.03 -16.89 9.06
CA ALA A 394 7.84 -16.44 10.43
C ALA A 394 9.06 -15.60 10.86
N ARG A 395 8.83 -14.34 11.21
CA ARG A 395 9.77 -13.57 12.05
C ARG A 395 9.22 -13.49 13.46
#